data_AF-A0AAV6CHG7-F1
#
_entry.id   AF-A0AAV6CHG7-F1
#
_cell.length_a   1.000
_cell.length_b   1.000
_cell.length_c   1.000
_cell.angle_alpha   90.00
_cell.angle_beta   90.00
_cell.angle_gamma   90.00
#
_symmetry.space_group_name_H-M   'P 1'
#
loop_
_entity.id
_entity.type
_entity.pdbx_description
1 polymer ?
#
loop_
_entity_poly.entity_id
_entity_poly.type
_entity_poly.pdbx_seq_one_letter_code
_entity_poly.pdbx_strand_id
1 'polypeptide(L)'
;RADAMVISQTPADALAREWAEHGIEKGVRLIAGQEMGTKTDHLRFAAAGKYPAEKILMIGDAPGDYKAAKANGGLFYPIVPGKEEESWKRFHDEALDRFFSGRFAGDYAKGLLHEFEAVLPENPSWLK
;
A
#
# COMPACT_ATOMS: atom_id res chain seq x y z
N ARG A 1 8.24 -4.18 -13.30
CA ARG A 1 9.51 -4.66 -12.67
C ARG A 1 9.61 -3.95 -11.33
N ALA A 2 9.44 -4.65 -10.22
CA ALA A 2 9.44 -4.09 -8.88
C ALA A 2 9.69 -5.21 -7.87
N ASP A 3 10.17 -4.85 -6.69
CA ASP A 3 10.12 -5.73 -5.53
C ASP A 3 8.80 -5.48 -4.81
N ALA A 4 8.03 -6.54 -4.59
CA ALA A 4 6.77 -6.47 -3.88
C ALA A 4 6.91 -7.05 -2.47
N MET A 5 6.22 -6.46 -1.52
CA MET A 5 6.10 -6.97 -0.16
C MET A 5 4.68 -6.79 0.35
N VAL A 6 4.29 -7.62 1.30
CA VAL A 6 3.01 -7.50 2.01
C VAL A 6 3.28 -6.93 3.39
N ILE A 7 2.51 -5.92 3.77
CA ILE A 7 2.49 -5.38 5.13
C ILE A 7 1.06 -5.53 5.63
N SER A 8 0.84 -6.37 6.64
CA SER A 8 -0.49 -6.66 7.15
C SER A 8 -0.53 -6.69 8.67
N GLN A 9 -1.70 -6.41 9.22
CA GLN A 9 -2.01 -6.57 10.64
C GLN A 9 -2.54 -7.97 10.97
N THR A 10 -2.66 -8.85 9.99
CA THR A 10 -2.93 -10.27 10.23
C THR A 10 -1.64 -10.95 10.72
N PRO A 11 -1.73 -11.94 11.62
CA PRO A 11 -0.57 -12.74 12.03
C PRO A 11 0.20 -13.34 10.86
N ALA A 12 1.54 -13.27 10.92
CA ALA A 12 2.40 -13.68 9.80
C ALA A 12 2.17 -15.13 9.36
N ASP A 13 2.00 -16.06 10.31
CA ASP A 13 1.78 -17.48 10.03
C ASP A 13 0.45 -17.74 9.30
N ALA A 14 -0.59 -16.97 9.63
CA ALA A 14 -1.90 -17.08 8.96
C ALA A 14 -1.81 -16.59 7.52
N LEU A 15 -1.18 -15.43 7.30
CA LEU A 15 -0.96 -14.88 5.96
C LEU A 15 -0.10 -15.80 5.09
N ALA A 16 0.99 -16.34 5.64
CA ALA A 16 1.88 -17.22 4.90
C ALA A 16 1.17 -18.48 4.42
N ARG A 17 0.29 -19.06 5.24
CA ARG A 17 -0.54 -20.21 4.86
C ARG A 17 -1.53 -19.86 3.77
N GLU A 18 -2.34 -18.82 3.97
CA GLU A 18 -3.35 -18.38 3.00
C GLU A 18 -2.74 -18.05 1.64
N TRP A 19 -1.62 -17.31 1.64
CA TRP A 19 -0.94 -16.93 0.40
C TRP A 19 -0.31 -18.13 -0.31
N ALA A 20 0.23 -19.09 0.44
CA ALA A 20 0.76 -20.33 -0.12
C ALA A 20 -0.33 -21.24 -0.68
N GLU A 21 -1.49 -21.33 -0.01
CA GLU A 21 -2.66 -22.07 -0.50
C GLU A 21 -3.16 -21.52 -1.84
N HIS A 22 -3.06 -20.21 -2.04
CA HIS A 22 -3.42 -19.54 -3.29
C HIS A 22 -2.26 -19.38 -4.29
N GLY A 23 -1.04 -19.81 -3.93
CA GLY A 23 0.14 -19.78 -4.80
C GLY A 23 0.67 -18.37 -5.14
N ILE A 24 0.27 -17.35 -4.38
CA ILE A 24 0.60 -15.95 -4.61
C ILE A 24 1.82 -15.47 -3.80
N GLU A 25 2.30 -16.27 -2.85
CA GLU A 25 3.50 -16.01 -2.05
C GLU A 25 4.75 -15.83 -2.92
N LYS A 26 4.80 -16.49 -4.07
CA LYS A 26 5.92 -16.38 -5.04
C LYS A 26 6.02 -15.00 -5.70
N GLY A 27 4.95 -14.20 -5.62
CA GLY A 27 4.89 -12.85 -6.18
C GLY A 27 5.52 -11.78 -5.29
N VAL A 28 5.87 -12.11 -4.04
CA VAL A 28 6.35 -11.15 -3.04
C VAL A 28 7.65 -11.62 -2.39
N ARG A 29 8.54 -10.68 -2.06
CA ARG A 29 9.83 -10.98 -1.41
C ARG A 29 9.72 -11.13 0.09
N LEU A 30 8.67 -10.56 0.70
CA LEU A 30 8.49 -10.52 2.13
C LEU A 30 7.00 -10.39 2.46
N ILE A 31 6.55 -11.14 3.47
CA ILE A 31 5.26 -10.95 4.14
C ILE A 31 5.57 -10.54 5.57
N ALA A 32 5.22 -9.29 5.93
CA ALA A 32 5.40 -8.74 7.27
C ALA A 32 4.04 -8.69 7.97
N GLY A 33 3.86 -9.58 8.95
CA GLY A 33 2.68 -9.65 9.80
C GLY A 33 2.75 -8.70 11.00
N GLN A 34 1.68 -8.69 11.81
CA GLN A 34 1.51 -7.77 12.94
C GLN A 34 2.65 -7.85 13.98
N GLU A 35 3.26 -9.02 14.14
CA GLU A 35 4.30 -9.29 15.14
C GLU A 35 5.62 -8.59 14.85
N MET A 36 5.83 -8.13 13.61
CA MET A 36 7.12 -7.65 13.13
C MET A 36 7.32 -6.13 13.35
N GLY A 37 6.31 -5.42 13.84
CA GLY A 37 6.37 -3.97 14.13
C GLY A 37 5.25 -3.16 13.46
N THR A 38 5.43 -1.84 13.40
CA THR A 38 4.43 -0.97 12.76
C THR A 38 4.56 -0.99 11.23
N LYS A 39 3.47 -0.67 10.50
CA LYS A 39 3.52 -0.53 9.03
C LYS A 39 4.60 0.45 8.58
N THR A 40 4.78 1.54 9.33
CA THR A 40 5.82 2.55 9.08
C THR A 40 7.22 1.96 9.18
N ASP A 41 7.48 1.14 10.19
CA ASP A 41 8.78 0.51 10.41
C ASP A 41 9.08 -0.55 9.35
N HIS A 42 8.08 -1.38 8.98
CA HIS A 42 8.22 -2.35 7.90
C HIS A 42 8.60 -1.69 6.58
N LEU A 43 7.87 -0.65 6.19
CA LEU A 43 8.17 0.07 4.96
C LEU A 43 9.55 0.74 5.02
N ARG A 44 9.92 1.30 6.18
CA ARG A 44 11.24 1.88 6.41
C ARG A 44 12.35 0.86 6.24
N PHE A 45 12.27 -0.28 6.92
CA PHE A 45 13.31 -1.32 6.85
C PHE A 45 13.42 -1.95 5.47
N ALA A 46 12.29 -2.09 4.76
CA ALA A 46 12.26 -2.68 3.44
C ALA A 46 12.77 -1.74 2.35
N ALA A 47 12.52 -0.43 2.45
CA ALA A 47 12.71 0.48 1.33
C ALA A 47 13.62 1.70 1.60
N ALA A 48 13.71 2.20 2.84
CA ALA A 48 14.50 3.40 3.14
C ALA A 48 16.00 3.16 2.89
N GLY A 49 16.63 4.06 2.15
CA GLY A 49 18.04 3.95 1.74
C GLY A 49 18.33 2.90 0.67
N LYS A 50 17.34 2.08 0.28
CA LYS A 50 17.44 1.09 -0.80
C LYS A 50 16.84 1.59 -2.10
N TYR A 51 15.81 2.43 -2.01
CA TYR A 51 15.11 3.02 -3.13
C TYR A 51 14.96 4.55 -2.98
N PRO A 52 15.02 5.32 -4.09
CA PRO A 52 14.56 6.70 -4.10
C PRO A 52 13.09 6.79 -3.68
N ALA A 53 12.72 7.86 -2.99
CA ALA A 53 11.40 8.00 -2.39
C ALA A 53 10.27 7.96 -3.43
N GLU A 54 10.51 8.56 -4.60
CA GLU A 54 9.62 8.54 -5.76
C GLU A 54 9.46 7.16 -6.43
N LYS A 55 10.26 6.17 -6.02
CA LYS A 55 10.20 4.77 -6.47
C LYS A 55 9.65 3.83 -5.40
N ILE A 56 9.06 4.36 -4.33
CA ILE A 56 8.39 3.59 -3.29
C ILE A 56 6.89 3.88 -3.41
N LEU A 57 6.08 2.85 -3.62
CA LEU A 57 4.63 2.97 -3.71
C LEU A 57 3.97 2.04 -2.69
N MET A 58 3.24 2.61 -1.75
CA MET A 58 2.36 1.88 -0.83
C MET A 58 0.96 1.79 -1.45
N ILE A 59 0.39 0.60 -1.50
CA ILE A 59 -0.98 0.36 -1.94
C ILE A 59 -1.78 -0.08 -0.71
N GLY A 60 -2.89 0.58 -0.40
CA GLY A 60 -3.68 0.25 0.78
C GLY A 60 -4.99 1.00 0.87
N ASP A 61 -5.84 0.58 1.80
CA ASP A 61 -7.23 1.02 1.98
C ASP A 61 -7.45 1.76 3.31
N ALA A 62 -6.42 1.86 4.15
CA ALA A 62 -6.54 2.50 5.46
C ALA A 62 -5.73 3.80 5.56
N PRO A 63 -6.17 4.79 6.36
CA PRO A 63 -5.39 5.98 6.67
C PRO A 63 -4.00 5.67 7.26
N GLY A 64 -3.85 4.52 7.92
CA GLY A 64 -2.56 4.04 8.43
C GLY A 64 -1.55 3.75 7.33
N ASP A 65 -2.00 3.26 6.16
CA ASP A 65 -1.13 2.99 5.01
C ASP A 65 -0.61 4.27 4.38
N TYR A 66 -1.50 5.25 4.21
CA TYR A 66 -1.11 6.58 3.74
C TYR A 66 -0.07 7.23 4.68
N LYS A 67 -0.30 7.16 6.00
CA LYS A 67 0.65 7.65 7.01
C LYS A 67 2.01 6.96 6.90
N ALA A 68 2.03 5.63 6.74
CA ALA A 68 3.26 4.87 6.60
C ALA A 68 4.04 5.26 5.33
N ALA A 69 3.34 5.42 4.20
CA ALA A 69 3.93 5.88 2.94
C ALA A 69 4.57 7.27 3.10
N LYS A 70 3.80 8.23 3.63
CA LYS A 70 4.24 9.61 3.83
C LYS A 70 5.43 9.71 4.79
N ALA A 71 5.43 8.94 5.88
CA ALA A 71 6.52 8.90 6.85
C ALA A 71 7.84 8.41 6.23
N ASN A 72 7.78 7.64 5.15
CA ASN A 72 8.94 7.13 4.42
C ASN A 72 9.24 7.94 3.13
N GLY A 73 8.56 9.08 2.93
CA GLY A 73 8.67 9.89 1.71
C GLY A 73 8.11 9.23 0.45
N GLY A 74 7.47 8.07 0.60
CA GLY A 74 6.94 7.28 -0.51
C GLY A 74 5.62 7.82 -1.05
N LEU A 75 5.21 7.27 -2.19
CA LEU A 75 3.93 7.49 -2.83
C LEU A 75 2.86 6.56 -2.21
N PHE A 76 1.60 6.96 -2.34
CA PHE A 76 0.45 6.19 -1.87
C PHE A 76 -0.58 6.04 -2.99
N TYR A 77 -1.06 4.81 -3.19
CA TYR A 77 -2.20 4.50 -4.04
C TYR A 77 -3.33 3.93 -3.18
N PRO A 78 -4.50 4.59 -3.12
CA PRO A 78 -5.61 4.12 -2.34
C PRO A 78 -6.39 3.01 -3.05
N ILE A 79 -6.71 1.95 -2.29
CA ILE A 79 -7.83 1.07 -2.59
C ILE A 79 -9.05 1.68 -1.89
N VAL A 80 -10.00 2.20 -2.67
CA VAL A 80 -11.14 2.94 -2.14
C VAL A 80 -12.18 1.95 -1.59
N PRO A 81 -12.55 2.02 -0.30
CA PRO A 81 -13.57 1.14 0.28
C PRO A 81 -14.89 1.17 -0.48
N GLY A 82 -15.43 0.01 -0.81
CA GLY A 82 -16.64 -0.15 -1.63
C GLY A 82 -16.43 0.04 -3.14
N LYS A 83 -15.18 0.25 -3.58
CA LYS A 83 -14.76 0.36 -4.98
C LYS A 83 -13.45 -0.37 -5.22
N GLU A 84 -13.26 -1.52 -4.58
CA GLU A 84 -12.00 -2.27 -4.60
C GLU A 84 -11.66 -2.75 -6.01
N GLU A 85 -12.63 -3.33 -6.73
CA GLU A 85 -12.44 -3.80 -8.11
C GLU A 85 -12.06 -2.66 -9.06
N GLU A 86 -12.74 -1.51 -8.96
CA GLU A 86 -12.44 -0.31 -9.75
C GLU A 86 -11.04 0.22 -9.42
N SER A 87 -10.67 0.22 -8.14
CA SER A 87 -9.35 0.65 -7.67
C SER A 87 -8.24 -0.23 -8.23
N TRP A 88 -8.41 -1.56 -8.21
CA TRP A 88 -7.45 -2.50 -8.79
C TRP A 88 -7.38 -2.42 -10.32
N LYS A 89 -8.53 -2.25 -10.98
CA LYS A 89 -8.57 -2.07 -12.43
C LYS A 89 -7.83 -0.79 -12.86
N ARG A 90 -8.12 0.34 -12.22
CA ARG A 90 -7.40 1.61 -12.46
C ARG A 90 -5.92 1.49 -12.14
N PHE A 91 -5.56 0.75 -11.09
CA PHE A 91 -4.17 0.51 -10.75
C PHE A 91 -3.42 -0.17 -11.90
N HIS A 92 -3.98 -1.27 -12.39
CA HIS A 92 -3.42 -2.05 -13.48
C HIS A 92 -3.38 -1.28 -14.80
N ASP A 93 -4.50 -0.67 -15.18
CA ASP A 93 -4.68 -0.06 -16.51
C ASP A 93 -4.01 1.31 -16.64
N GLU A 94 -3.71 2.00 -15.53
CA GLU A 94 -3.21 3.38 -15.57
C GLU A 94 -2.11 3.67 -14.53
N ALA A 95 -2.40 3.43 -13.25
CA ALA A 95 -1.59 3.97 -12.17
C ALA A 95 -0.17 3.35 -12.14
N LEU A 96 -0.08 2.06 -12.46
CA LEU A 96 1.18 1.32 -12.50
C LEU A 96 2.14 1.86 -13.57
N ASP A 97 1.63 2.20 -14.76
CA ASP A 97 2.42 2.80 -15.84
C ASP A 97 2.86 4.23 -15.49
N ARG A 98 2.00 5.01 -14.83
CA ARG A 98 2.36 6.33 -14.30
C ARG A 98 3.46 6.22 -13.25
N PHE A 99 3.40 5.21 -12.38
CA PHE A 99 4.42 4.97 -11.38
C PHE A 99 5.77 4.63 -12.02
N PHE A 100 5.82 3.65 -12.92
CA PHE A 100 7.08 3.27 -13.57
C PHE A 100 7.67 4.36 -14.46
N SER A 101 6.85 5.25 -14.99
CA SER A 101 7.31 6.40 -15.79
C SER A 101 7.61 7.67 -14.98
N GLY A 102 7.49 7.62 -13.65
CA GLY A 102 7.77 8.77 -12.77
C GLY A 102 6.72 9.89 -12.83
N ARG A 103 5.53 9.60 -13.36
CA ARG A 103 4.41 10.56 -13.54
C ARG A 103 3.24 10.32 -12.58
N PHE A 104 3.44 9.49 -11.56
CA PHE A 104 2.40 9.18 -10.57
C PHE A 104 2.19 10.33 -9.58
N ALA A 105 3.28 10.94 -9.11
CA ALA A 105 3.23 12.04 -8.15
C ALA A 105 2.56 13.30 -8.75
N GLY A 106 2.25 14.27 -7.89
CA GLY A 106 1.58 15.51 -8.30
C GLY A 106 0.06 15.36 -8.31
N ASP A 107 -0.60 15.96 -9.30
CA ASP A 107 -2.06 16.12 -9.28
C ASP A 107 -2.82 14.80 -9.44
N TYR A 108 -2.21 13.80 -10.10
CA TYR A 108 -2.76 12.45 -10.19
C TYR A 108 -2.89 11.81 -8.79
N ALA A 109 -1.77 11.69 -8.07
CA ALA A 109 -1.78 11.14 -6.70
C ALA A 109 -2.68 11.93 -5.74
N LYS A 110 -2.73 13.27 -5.85
CA LYS A 110 -3.62 14.11 -5.04
C LYS A 110 -5.10 13.84 -5.34
N GLY A 111 -5.47 13.66 -6.61
CA GLY A 111 -6.84 13.34 -7.00
C GLY A 111 -7.30 12.00 -6.45
N LEU A 112 -6.43 10.98 -6.51
CA LEU A 112 -6.69 9.68 -5.90
C LEU A 112 -6.88 9.78 -4.38
N LEU A 113 -6.01 10.53 -3.70
CA LEU A 113 -6.10 10.73 -2.26
C LEU A 113 -7.38 11.46 -1.87
N HIS A 114 -7.81 12.46 -2.64
CA HIS A 114 -9.05 13.18 -2.37
C HIS A 114 -10.28 12.27 -2.50
N GLU A 115 -10.35 11.41 -3.52
CA GLU A 115 -11.42 10.41 -3.64
C GLU A 115 -11.43 9.47 -2.42
N PHE A 116 -10.26 9.04 -1.98
CA PHE A 116 -10.10 8.18 -0.80
C PHE A 116 -10.56 8.87 0.49
N GLU A 117 -10.13 10.11 0.73
CA GLU A 117 -10.51 10.86 1.93
C GLU A 117 -12.02 11.14 1.98
N ALA A 118 -12.68 11.31 0.82
CA ALA A 118 -14.12 11.58 0.73
C ALA A 118 -15.00 10.40 1.16
N VAL A 119 -14.47 9.16 1.18
CA VAL A 119 -15.23 7.97 1.61
C VAL A 119 -14.90 7.53 3.04
N LEU A 120 -13.92 8.16 3.70
CA LEU A 120 -13.58 7.84 5.07
C LEU A 120 -14.68 8.35 6.02
N PRO A 121 -15.11 7.55 7.00
CA PRO A 121 -16.10 8.00 7.98
C PRO A 121 -15.53 9.16 8.80
N GLU A 122 -16.31 10.24 8.97
CA GLU A 122 -15.94 11.38 9.82
C GLU A 122 -15.65 10.97 11.27
N ASN A 123 -16.29 9.88 11.73
CA ASN A 123 -16.13 9.36 13.09
C ASN A 123 -15.86 7.84 13.08
N PRO A 124 -14.60 7.43 12.85
CA PRO A 124 -14.26 6.02 12.81
C PRO A 124 -14.37 5.34 14.19
N SER A 125 -14.93 4.14 14.22
CA SER A 125 -15.15 3.36 15.46
C SER A 125 -13.87 2.98 16.21
N TRP A 126 -12.71 3.07 15.55
CA TRP A 126 -11.38 2.78 16.11
C TRP A 126 -10.67 3.99 16.73
N LEU A 127 -11.33 5.15 16.83
CA LEU A 127 -10.85 6.33 17.57
C LEU A 127 -11.39 6.42 19.02
N LYS A 128 -12.04 5.36 19.53
CA LYS A 128 -12.49 5.29 20.93
C LYS A 128 -11.46 4.66 21.85
#